data_AF-A0A6V7IQS7-F1
#
_entry.id   AF-A0A6V7IQS7-F1
#
_cell.length_a   1.000
_cell.length_b   1.000
_cell.length_c   1.000
_cell.angle_alpha   90.00
_cell.angle_beta   90.00
_cell.angle_gamma   90.00
#
_symmetry.space_group_name_H-M   'P 1'
#
loop_
_entity.id
_entity.type
_entity.pdbx_description
1 polymer ?
#
loop_
_entity_poly.entity_id
_entity_poly.type
_entity_poly.pdbx_seq_one_letter_code
_entity_poly.pdbx_strand_id
1 'polypeptide(L)' 'WDQIQTIDSLLHKGGFRGMVTPEIRRSLKLKRYQCEKITVSYQDYINHWQNRRC' A
#
# COMPACT_ATOMS: atom_id res chain seq x y z
N TRP A 1 -7.12 3.82 -10.52
CA TRP A 1 -6.09 2.92 -11.06
C TRP A 1 -6.76 1.61 -11.37
N ASP A 2 -6.85 1.27 -12.64
CA ASP A 2 -7.29 -0.08 -13.00
C ASP A 2 -6.22 -1.10 -12.62
N GLN A 3 -6.63 -2.36 -12.50
CA GLN A 3 -5.72 -3.47 -12.19
C GLN A 3 -4.52 -3.49 -13.15
N ILE A 4 -4.74 -3.18 -14.43
CA ILE A 4 -3.71 -3.12 -15.47
C ILE A 4 -2.69 -2.01 -15.17
N GLN A 5 -3.16 -0.78 -14.94
CA GLN A 5 -2.29 0.36 -14.64
C GLN A 5 -1.47 0.15 -13.37
N THR A 6 -2.06 -0.54 -12.39
CA THR A 6 -1.42 -0.89 -11.13
C THR A 6 -0.25 -1.86 -11.35
N ILE A 7 -0.47 -2.91 -12.15
CA ILE A 7 0.59 -3.88 -12.49
C ILE A 7 1.70 -3.21 -13.30
N ASP A 8 1.34 -2.40 -14.30
CA ASP A 8 2.32 -1.72 -15.15
C ASP A 8 3.21 -0.79 -14.32
N SER A 9 2.62 -0.04 -13.38
CA SER A 9 3.37 0.85 -12.50
C SER A 9 4.19 0.12 -11.44
N LEU A 10 3.72 -1.05 -10.98
CA LEU A 10 4.51 -1.92 -10.12
C LEU A 10 5.77 -2.42 -10.84
N LEU A 11 5.65 -2.82 -12.10
CA LEU A 11 6.79 -3.26 -12.91
C LEU A 11 7.79 -2.12 -13.16
N HIS A 12 7.30 -0.92 -13.47
CA HIS A 12 8.17 0.25 -13.68
C HIS A 12 8.89 0.65 -12.38
N LYS A 13 8.19 0.58 -11.23
CA LYS A 13 8.81 0.76 -9.91
C LYS A 13 9.83 -0.32 -9.57
N GLY A 14 9.64 -1.54 -10.09
CA GLY A 14 10.60 -2.65 -9.99
C GLY A 14 11.80 -2.56 -10.94
N GLY A 15 11.89 -1.51 -11.77
CA GLY A 15 12.99 -1.30 -12.71
C GLY A 15 12.76 -1.88 -14.11
N PHE A 16 11.58 -2.41 -14.41
CA PHE A 16 11.23 -2.87 -15.75
C PHE A 16 10.94 -1.68 -16.68
N ARG A 17 11.74 -1.51 -17.74
CA ARG A 17 11.64 -0.40 -18.70
C ARG A 17 11.09 -0.79 -20.08
N GLY A 18 10.73 -2.06 -20.25
CA GLY A 18 10.18 -2.57 -21.50
C GLY A 18 8.68 -2.33 -21.63
N MET A 19 8.13 -2.58 -22.82
CA MET A 19 6.67 -2.61 -23.02
C MET A 19 6.07 -3.77 -22.20
N VAL A 20 5.08 -3.46 -21.37
CA VAL A 20 4.38 -4.49 -20.60
C VAL A 20 3.34 -5.15 -21.50
N THR A 21 3.72 -6.27 -22.12
CA THR A 21 2.81 -7.05 -22.95
C THR A 21 1.82 -7.87 -22.09
N PRO A 22 0.66 -8.26 -22.65
CA PRO A 22 -0.30 -9.12 -21.95
C PRO A 22 0.29 -10.46 -21.49
N GLU A 23 1.28 -10.98 -22.21
CA GLU A 23 2.00 -12.23 -21.89
C GLU A 23 2.83 -12.09 -20.61
N ILE A 24 3.56 -10.98 -20.48
CA ILE A 24 4.29 -10.63 -19.26
C ILE A 24 3.32 -10.51 -18.09
N ARG A 25 2.16 -9.86 -18.28
CA ARG A 25 1.16 -9.76 -17.19
C ARG A 25 0.65 -11.13 -16.72
N ARG A 26 0.48 -12.09 -17.64
CA ARG A 26 -0.02 -13.44 -17.32
C ARG A 26 1.04 -14.31 -16.63
N SER A 27 2.32 -14.09 -16.89
CA SER A 27 3.40 -14.89 -16.31
C SER A 27 3.81 -14.44 -14.89
N LEU A 28 3.39 -13.25 -14.46
CA LEU A 28 3.76 -12.68 -13.17
C LEU A 28 3.01 -13.33 -12.00
N LYS A 29 3.76 -13.70 -10.96
CA LYS A 29 3.19 -14.08 -9.66
C LYS A 29 2.95 -12.81 -8.83
N LEU A 30 1.70 -12.42 -8.68
CA LEU A 30 1.31 -11.24 -7.90
C LEU A 30 1.02 -11.61 -6.45
N LYS A 31 1.48 -10.78 -5.51
CA LYS A 31 1.07 -10.84 -4.11
C LYS A 31 0.53 -9.49 -3.68
N ARG A 32 -0.71 -9.48 -3.20
CA ARG A 32 -1.38 -8.27 -2.71
C ARG A 32 -1.23 -8.17 -1.21
N TYR A 33 -0.78 -7.02 -0.73
CA TYR A 33 -0.75 -6.68 0.69
C TYR A 33 -1.74 -5.57 0.96
N GLN A 34 -2.32 -5.59 2.16
CA GLN A 34 -3.19 -4.54 2.67
C GLN A 34 -2.62 -4.04 3.99
N CYS A 35 -2.73 -2.74 4.22
CA CYS A 35 -2.35 -2.12 5.48
C CYS A 35 -3.41 -1.09 5.86
N GLU A 36 -3.63 -0.96 7.16
CA GLU A 36 -4.45 0.09 7.73
C GLU A 36 -3.55 1.05 8.48
N LYS A 37 -3.78 2.35 8.29
CA LYS A 37 -3.09 3.39 9.05
C LYS A 37 -4.06 3.93 10.08
N ILE A 38 -3.82 3.58 11.34
CA ILE A 38 -4.58 4.11 12.47
C ILE A 38 -3.86 5.37 12.97
N THR A 39 -4.59 6.47 13.11
CA THR A 39 -4.08 7.73 13.63
C THR A 39 -4.90 8.16 14.83
N VAL A 40 -4.21 8.53 15.92
CA VAL A 40 -4.83 9.07 17.13
C VAL A 40 -4.50 10.55 17.21
N SER A 41 -5.47 11.38 17.54
CA SER A 41 -5.21 12.81 17.73
C SER A 41 -4.37 13.03 18.99
N TYR A 42 -3.59 14.10 19.01
CA TYR A 42 -2.79 14.41 20.21
C TYR A 42 -3.65 14.61 21.46
N GLN A 43 -4.85 15.20 21.31
CA GLN A 43 -5.79 15.40 22.41
C GLN A 43 -6.28 14.07 22.98
N ASP A 44 -6.65 13.11 22.12
CA ASP A 44 -7.10 11.79 22.57
C ASP A 44 -5.99 11.06 23.34
N TYR A 45 -4.74 11.20 22.89
CA TYR A 45 -3.57 10.61 23.57
C TYR A 45 -3.38 11.19 24.98
N ILE A 46 -3.41 12.53 25.13
CA ILE A 46 -3.22 13.19 26.42
C ILE A 46 -4.38 12.88 27.38
N ASN A 47 -5.62 12.94 26.90
CA ASN A 47 -6.80 12.63 27.72
C ASN A 47 -6.75 11.18 28.24
N HIS A 48 -6.39 10.24 27.38
CA HIS A 48 -6.20 8.84 27.77
C HIS A 48 -5.04 8.66 28.77
N TRP A 49 -3.95 9.40 28.63
CA TRP A 49 -2.82 9.33 29.57
C TRP A 49 -3.15 9.94 30.94
N GLN A 50 -3.88 11.06 30.97
CA GLN A 50 -4.32 11.70 32.22
C GLN A 50 -5.35 10.84 32.96
N ASN A 51 -6.30 10.22 32.25
CA ASN A 51 -7.30 9.33 32.84
C ASN A 51 -6.69 8.04 33.43
N ARG A 52 -5.48 7.64 33.03
CA ARG A 52 -4.76 6.49 33.62
C ARG A 52 -4.06 6.81 34.95
N ARG A 53 -4.02 8.07 35.37
CA ARG A 53 -3.35 8.52 36.62
C ARG A 53 -4.30 8.74 37.79
N CYS A 54 -5.54 8.24 37.71
CA CYS A 54 -6.50 8.21 38.81
C CYS A 54 -6.82 6.77 39.19
#